data_AF-A0A523V8W5-F1
#
_entry.id   AF-A0A523V8W5-F1
#
_cell.length_a   1.000
_cell.length_b   1.000
_cell.length_c   1.000
_cell.angle_alpha   90.00
_cell.angle_beta   90.00
_cell.angle_gamma   90.00
#
_symmetry.space_group_name_H-M   'P 1'
#
loop_
_entity.id
_entity.type
_entity.pdbx_description
1 polymer ?
#
loop_
_entity_poly.entity_id
_entity_poly.type
_entity_poly.pdbx_seq_one_letter_code
_entity_poly.pdbx_strand_id
1 'polypeptide(L)'
;MDVVDSSLAMMVLILGLFFIIVGIIVAGVVYREAREWRRMIMPMFDRDSIKTASESSEGSGQMTPEQAALRKRIFARIFSHMDVAGLLGGGAAVVMGILIVLIGLALYS
;
A
#
# COMPACT_ATOMS: atom_id res chain seq x y z
N MET A 1 9.12 38.02 -23.03
CA MET A 1 8.44 36.71 -23.11
C MET A 1 7.84 36.54 -21.73
N ASP A 2 6.67 37.12 -21.49
CA ASP A 2 6.00 37.14 -20.18
C ASP A 2 4.65 36.47 -20.35
N VAL A 3 4.65 35.20 -20.73
CA VAL A 3 3.40 34.49 -21.07
C VAL A 3 2.82 33.77 -19.85
N VAL A 4 3.54 33.76 -18.72
CA VAL A 4 3.09 33.09 -17.50
C VAL A 4 3.30 34.02 -16.32
N ASP A 5 2.18 34.36 -15.68
CA ASP A 5 2.14 35.14 -14.45
C ASP A 5 2.96 34.42 -13.37
N SER A 6 3.87 35.10 -12.67
CA SER A 6 4.66 34.48 -11.59
C SER A 6 3.78 33.88 -10.50
N SER A 7 2.56 34.42 -10.35
CA SER A 7 1.50 33.87 -9.51
C SER A 7 1.07 32.46 -9.94
N LEU A 8 0.91 32.22 -11.25
CA LEU A 8 0.56 30.92 -11.80
C LEU A 8 1.69 29.91 -11.56
N ALA A 9 2.94 30.30 -11.81
CA ALA A 9 4.10 29.43 -11.59
C ALA A 9 4.21 29.01 -10.10
N MET A 10 4.03 29.95 -9.17
CA MET A 10 3.96 29.65 -7.73
C MET A 10 2.82 28.70 -7.37
N MET A 11 1.62 28.88 -7.93
CA MET A 11 0.50 27.95 -7.71
C MET A 11 0.82 26.54 -8.20
N VAL A 12 1.45 26.40 -9.37
CA VAL A 12 1.85 25.09 -9.92
C VAL A 12 2.90 24.42 -9.04
N LEU A 13 3.89 25.17 -8.53
CA LEU A 13 4.89 24.65 -7.60
C LEU A 13 4.25 24.14 -6.29
N ILE A 14 3.32 24.92 -5.72
CA ILE A 14 2.57 24.53 -4.52
C ILE A 14 1.75 23.25 -4.78
N LEU A 15 1.09 23.17 -5.95
CA LEU A 15 0.32 22.00 -6.34
C LEU A 15 1.21 20.75 -6.48
N GLY A 16 2.37 20.88 -7.12
CA GLY A 16 3.33 19.78 -7.27
C GLY A 16 3.83 19.27 -5.91
N LEU A 17 4.16 20.19 -5.00
CA LEU A 17 4.55 19.85 -3.64
C LEU A 17 3.41 19.12 -2.89
N PHE A 18 2.17 19.57 -3.05
CA PHE A 18 1.02 18.91 -2.45
C PHE A 18 0.87 17.46 -2.93
N PHE A 19 1.01 17.21 -4.25
CA PHE A 19 0.97 15.84 -4.79
C PHE A 19 2.10 14.96 -4.25
N ILE A 20 3.30 15.50 -4.06
CA ILE A 20 4.42 14.78 -3.44
C ILE A 20 4.06 14.39 -2.00
N ILE A 21 3.59 15.35 -1.19
CA ILE A 21 3.23 15.10 0.22
C ILE A 21 2.12 14.05 0.31
N VAL A 22 1.04 14.22 -0.45
CA VAL A 22 -0.08 13.27 -0.47
C VAL A 22 0.38 11.89 -0.95
N GLY A 23 1.21 11.83 -2.00
CA GLY A 23 1.74 10.56 -2.51
C GLY A 23 2.57 9.80 -1.47
N ILE A 24 3.42 10.51 -0.71
CA ILE A 24 4.20 9.93 0.39
C ILE A 24 3.27 9.44 1.51
N ILE A 25 2.28 10.25 1.90
CA ILE A 25 1.31 9.87 2.96
C ILE A 25 0.53 8.63 2.53
N VAL A 26 0.01 8.59 1.31
CA VAL A 26 -0.73 7.44 0.78
C VAL A 26 0.14 6.18 0.76
N ALA A 27 1.39 6.29 0.25
CA ALA A 27 2.33 5.16 0.30
C ALA A 27 2.55 4.66 1.73
N GLY A 28 2.74 5.58 2.69
CA GLY A 28 2.94 5.26 4.10
C GLY A 28 1.71 4.63 4.76
N VAL A 29 0.51 5.14 4.48
CA VAL A 29 -0.75 4.62 5.03
C VAL A 29 -1.03 3.22 4.49
N VAL A 30 -0.90 3.01 3.16
CA VAL A 30 -1.15 1.69 2.57
C VAL A 30 -0.13 0.67 3.08
N TYR A 31 1.14 1.05 3.23
CA TYR A 31 2.15 0.19 3.83
C TYR A 31 1.83 -0.14 5.30
N ARG A 32 1.33 0.83 6.08
CA ARG A 32 0.94 0.61 7.48
C ARG A 32 -0.24 -0.35 7.61
N GLU A 33 -1.31 -0.11 6.84
CA GLU A 33 -2.49 -0.98 6.76
C GLU A 33 -2.10 -2.40 6.34
N ALA A 34 -1.30 -2.55 5.27
CA ALA A 34 -0.80 -3.84 4.83
C ALA A 34 0.02 -4.57 5.91
N ARG A 35 0.82 -3.84 6.71
CA ARG A 35 1.57 -4.45 7.81
C ARG A 35 0.65 -4.87 8.96
N GLU A 36 -0.31 -4.03 9.35
CA GLU A 36 -1.24 -4.30 10.47
C GLU A 36 -2.13 -5.50 10.17
N TRP A 37 -2.71 -5.56 8.97
CA TRP A 37 -3.50 -6.70 8.55
C TRP A 37 -2.65 -7.98 8.47
N ARG A 38 -1.39 -7.90 8.00
CA ARG A 38 -0.49 -9.06 7.97
C ARG A 38 -0.20 -9.58 9.39
N ARG A 39 -0.05 -8.69 10.37
CA ARG A 39 0.14 -9.08 11.78
C ARG A 39 -1.08 -9.76 12.40
N MET A 40 -2.30 -9.39 12.00
CA MET A 40 -3.52 -10.01 12.53
C MET A 40 -3.82 -11.35 11.87
N ILE A 41 -3.64 -11.44 10.56
CA ILE A 41 -4.08 -12.60 9.76
C ILE A 41 -3.05 -13.75 9.82
N MET A 42 -1.76 -13.45 9.84
CA MET A 42 -0.71 -14.48 9.82
C MET A 42 -0.74 -15.43 11.04
N PRO A 43 -0.92 -14.97 12.30
CA PRO A 43 -0.99 -15.87 13.45
C PRO A 43 -2.29 -16.69 13.52
N MET A 44 -3.37 -16.30 12.84
CA MET A 44 -4.57 -17.15 12.72
C MET A 44 -4.27 -18.43 11.92
N PHE A 45 -3.41 -18.35 10.90
CA PHE A 45 -3.01 -19.52 10.10
C PHE A 45 -1.96 -20.42 10.76
N ASP A 46 -1.16 -19.90 11.69
CA ASP A 46 -0.12 -20.69 12.39
C ASP A 46 -0.65 -21.32 13.71
N ARG A 47 -1.78 -20.84 14.27
CA ARG A 47 -2.40 -21.48 15.43
C ARG A 47 -3.07 -22.81 15.11
N ASP A 48 -3.59 -22.97 13.89
CA ASP A 48 -4.27 -24.20 13.47
C ASP A 48 -3.28 -25.33 13.12
N SER A 49 -2.01 -25.01 12.84
CA SER A 49 -0.98 -26.02 12.56
C SER A 49 -0.33 -26.61 13.82
N ILE A 50 -0.43 -25.93 14.97
CA ILE A 50 0.11 -26.42 16.24
C ILE A 50 -0.88 -27.41 16.91
N LYS A 51 -2.17 -27.35 16.57
CA LYS A 51 -3.21 -28.16 17.22
C LYS A 51 -3.41 -29.57 16.63
N THR A 52 -2.66 -29.95 15.59
CA THR A 52 -2.75 -31.28 14.96
C THR A 52 -1.67 -32.27 15.40
N ALA A 53 -0.79 -31.89 16.33
CA ALA A 53 0.23 -32.81 16.87
C ALA A 53 -0.16 -33.50 18.19
N SER A 54 -1.31 -33.17 18.80
CA SER A 54 -1.73 -33.81 20.05
C SER A 54 -3.20 -34.24 19.97
N GLU A 55 -3.35 -35.56 19.77
CA GLU A 55 -4.37 -36.43 20.35
C GLU A 55 -5.87 -36.11 20.08
N SER A 56 -6.47 -37.00 19.29
CA SER A 56 -7.77 -37.66 19.51
C SER A 56 -9.02 -36.85 19.93
N SER A 57 -10.08 -37.10 19.14
CA SER A 57 -11.51 -37.04 19.48
C SER A 57 -12.29 -35.75 19.21
N GLU A 58 -13.20 -35.91 18.23
CA GLU A 58 -14.59 -35.44 18.21
C GLU A 58 -14.92 -33.96 18.40
N GLY A 59 -15.58 -33.41 17.37
CA GLY A 59 -16.59 -32.38 17.58
C GLY A 59 -16.24 -30.98 17.08
N SER A 60 -16.92 -30.60 15.99
CA SER A 60 -17.21 -29.23 15.54
C SER A 60 -16.11 -28.45 14.80
N GLY A 61 -16.40 -28.16 13.53
CA GLY A 61 -15.98 -26.92 12.86
C GLY A 61 -14.55 -26.81 12.33
N GLN A 62 -13.75 -27.88 12.36
CA GLN A 62 -12.34 -27.80 11.95
C GLN A 62 -12.20 -27.67 10.42
N MET A 63 -11.74 -26.50 9.98
CA MET A 63 -11.22 -26.32 8.61
C MET A 63 -10.10 -27.34 8.39
N THR A 64 -10.22 -28.11 7.32
CA THR A 64 -9.21 -29.10 6.97
C THR A 64 -7.85 -28.43 6.75
N PRO A 65 -6.73 -29.08 7.11
CA PRO A 65 -5.39 -28.53 6.96
C PRO A 65 -5.07 -28.01 5.54
N GLU A 66 -5.66 -28.64 4.52
CA GLU A 66 -5.57 -28.17 3.12
C GLU A 66 -6.27 -26.82 2.88
N GLN A 67 -7.43 -26.58 3.50
CA GLN A 67 -8.15 -25.31 3.36
C GLN A 67 -7.40 -24.15 4.02
N ALA A 68 -6.73 -24.40 5.14
CA ALA A 68 -5.87 -23.40 5.79
C ALA A 68 -4.66 -23.04 4.91
N ALA A 69 -4.02 -24.02 4.27
CA ALA A 69 -2.91 -23.80 3.34
C ALA A 69 -3.35 -23.04 2.07
N LEU A 70 -4.52 -23.37 1.51
CA LEU A 70 -5.09 -22.67 0.35
C LEU A 70 -5.39 -21.20 0.68
N ARG A 71 -6.03 -20.94 1.82
CA ARG A 71 -6.33 -19.58 2.30
C ARG A 71 -5.06 -18.79 2.57
N LYS A 72 -4.04 -19.41 3.17
CA LYS A 72 -2.72 -18.78 3.39
C LYS A 72 -2.08 -18.33 2.06
N ARG A 73 -2.16 -19.16 1.01
CA ARG A 73 -1.65 -18.80 -0.34
C ARG A 73 -2.44 -17.65 -0.97
N ILE A 74 -3.77 -17.68 -0.88
CA ILE A 74 -4.64 -16.63 -1.46
C ILE A 74 -4.39 -15.29 -0.76
N PHE A 75 -4.40 -15.27 0.57
CA PHE A 75 -4.15 -14.06 1.35
C PHE A 75 -2.75 -13.51 1.11
N ALA A 76 -1.72 -14.35 1.11
CA ALA A 76 -0.35 -13.91 0.80
C ALA A 76 -0.26 -13.22 -0.57
N ARG A 77 -1.00 -13.71 -1.57
CA ARG A 77 -1.04 -13.12 -2.91
C ARG A 77 -1.76 -11.76 -2.93
N ILE A 78 -2.89 -11.65 -2.24
CA ILE A 78 -3.66 -10.40 -2.12
C ILE A 78 -2.83 -9.33 -1.41
N PHE A 79 -2.14 -9.68 -0.32
CA PHE A 79 -1.24 -8.76 0.38
C PHE A 79 -0.10 -8.26 -0.48
N SER A 80 0.52 -9.16 -1.25
CA SER A 80 1.58 -8.79 -2.19
C SER A 80 1.05 -7.80 -3.24
N HIS A 81 -0.15 -8.02 -3.77
CA HIS A 81 -0.78 -7.06 -4.68
C HIS A 81 -1.14 -5.72 -4.02
N MET A 82 -1.62 -5.73 -2.78
CA MET A 82 -1.99 -4.50 -2.07
C MET A 82 -0.75 -3.65 -1.72
N ASP A 83 0.34 -4.28 -1.31
CA ASP A 83 1.62 -3.62 -1.03
C ASP A 83 2.20 -3.01 -2.31
N VAL A 84 2.23 -3.78 -3.40
CA VAL A 84 2.69 -3.33 -4.72
C VAL A 84 1.79 -2.21 -5.27
N ALA A 85 0.47 -2.29 -5.10
CA ALA A 85 -0.47 -1.26 -5.54
C ALA A 85 -0.34 0.04 -4.72
N GLY A 86 -0.09 -0.07 -3.41
CA GLY A 86 0.18 1.08 -2.55
C GLY A 86 1.48 1.79 -2.89
N LEU A 87 2.55 1.02 -3.10
CA LEU A 87 3.86 1.53 -3.54
C LEU A 87 3.78 2.13 -4.95
N LEU A 88 3.12 1.47 -5.89
CA LEU A 88 2.93 1.99 -7.25
C LEU A 88 2.04 3.23 -7.25
N GLY A 89 0.95 3.24 -6.49
CA GLY A 89 0.02 4.36 -6.44
C GLY A 89 0.64 5.60 -5.79
N GLY A 90 1.24 5.43 -4.61
CA GLY A 90 1.93 6.53 -3.94
C GLY A 90 3.19 6.98 -4.70
N GLY A 91 3.97 6.04 -5.24
CA GLY A 91 5.14 6.35 -6.06
C GLY A 91 4.80 7.09 -7.35
N ALA A 92 3.75 6.67 -8.06
CA ALA A 92 3.27 7.36 -9.25
C ALA A 92 2.78 8.78 -8.94
N ALA A 93 2.09 8.98 -7.81
CA ALA A 93 1.66 10.31 -7.36
C ALA A 93 2.86 11.23 -7.06
N VAL A 94 3.93 10.69 -6.44
CA VAL A 94 5.18 11.43 -6.21
C VAL A 94 5.87 11.79 -7.52
N VAL A 95 6.03 10.83 -8.45
CA VAL A 95 6.62 11.09 -9.77
C VAL A 95 5.85 12.16 -10.50
N MET A 96 4.52 12.11 -10.46
CA MET A 96 3.69 13.13 -11.09
C MET A 96 3.84 14.49 -10.41
N GLY A 97 3.92 14.54 -9.08
CA GLY A 97 4.21 15.77 -8.34
C GLY A 97 5.57 16.37 -8.72
N ILE A 98 6.61 15.56 -8.91
CA ILE A 98 7.93 16.01 -9.39
C ILE A 98 7.83 16.63 -10.79
N LEU A 99 7.11 15.99 -11.70
CA LEU A 99 6.88 16.54 -13.05
C LEU A 99 6.18 17.90 -12.99
N ILE A 100 5.17 18.03 -12.13
CA ILE A 100 4.45 19.30 -11.92
C ILE A 100 5.39 20.37 -11.37
N VAL A 101 6.28 20.03 -10.42
CA VAL A 101 7.29 20.97 -9.91
C VAL A 101 8.26 21.40 -11.01
N LEU A 102 8.73 20.48 -11.85
CA LEU A 102 9.64 20.80 -12.96
C LEU A 102 8.96 21.73 -13.98
N ILE A 103 7.68 21.52 -14.27
CA ILE A 103 6.88 22.43 -15.11
C ILE A 103 6.77 23.79 -14.41
N GLY A 104 6.44 23.84 -13.13
CA GLY A 104 6.37 25.08 -12.36
C GLY A 104 7.68 25.86 -12.37
N LEU A 105 8.82 25.18 -12.26
CA LEU A 105 10.16 25.78 -12.35
C LEU A 105 10.43 26.34 -13.74
N ALA A 106 10.09 25.60 -14.80
CA ALA A 106 10.28 26.05 -16.18
C ALA A 106 9.37 27.23 -16.55
N LEU A 107 8.22 27.37 -15.89
CA LEU A 107 7.32 28.53 -16.04
C LEU A 107 7.75 29.72 -15.18
N TYR A 108 8.52 29.49 -14.12
CA TYR A 108 9.03 30.53 -13.22
C TYR A 108 10.34 31.16 -13.74
N SER A 109 11.16 30.37 -14.46
CA SER A 109 12.44 30.79 -15.05
C SER A 109 12.27 31.62 -16.31
#